data_AF-A0AA87LS50-F1
#
_entry.id   AF-A0AA87LS50-F1
#
_cell.length_a   1.000
_cell.length_b   1.000
_cell.length_c   1.000
_cell.angle_alpha   90.00
_cell.angle_beta   90.00
_cell.angle_gamma   90.00
#
_symmetry.space_group_name_H-M   'P 1'
#
loop_
_entity.id
_entity.type
_entity.pdbx_description
1 polymer ?
#
loop_
_entity_poly.entity_id
_entity_poly.type
_entity_poly.pdbx_seq_one_letter_code
_entity_poly.pdbx_strand_id
1 'polypeptide(L)' 'MLVSFIVDILQHLAEIKALVILIEDCHWMDEDSLTLLQRVMNQLVHYPIAFVLTKHLGTTPELGLCLNALMSQGV' A
#
# COMPACT_ATOMS: atom_id res chain seq x y z
N MET A 1 14.21 -3.32 -8.66
CA MET A 1 14.13 -2.29 -9.72
C MET A 1 12.82 -1.53 -9.66
N LEU A 2 11.65 -2.17 -9.81
CA LEU A 2 10.36 -1.44 -9.73
C LEU A 2 10.03 -0.97 -8.30
N VAL A 3 10.15 -1.84 -7.29
CA VAL A 3 9.91 -1.48 -5.87
C VAL A 3 10.77 -0.28 -5.47
N SER A 4 12.08 -0.36 -5.70
CA SER A 4 13.04 0.70 -5.35
C SER A 4 12.68 2.01 -6.04
N PHE A 5 12.36 1.98 -7.34
CA PHE A 5 11.95 3.17 -8.07
C PHE A 5 10.69 3.84 -7.48
N ILE A 6 9.66 3.06 -7.15
CA ILE A 6 8.44 3.58 -6.53
C ILE A 6 8.75 4.18 -5.15
N VAL A 7 9.53 3.47 -4.33
CA VAL A 7 9.93 3.92 -2.99
C VAL A 7 10.70 5.23 -3.08
N ASP A 8 11.70 5.33 -3.95
CA ASP A 8 12.52 6.54 -4.11
C ASP A 8 11.67 7.77 -4.45
N ILE A 9 10.68 7.62 -5.35
CA ILE A 9 9.76 8.70 -5.71
C ILE A 9 8.90 9.10 -4.50
N LEU A 10 8.30 8.13 -3.83
CA LEU A 10 7.39 8.39 -2.71
C LEU A 10 8.13 9.00 -1.52
N GLN A 11 9.35 8.57 -1.24
CA GLN A 11 10.21 9.17 -0.20
C GLN A 11 10.50 10.63 -0.52
N HIS A 12 10.96 10.92 -1.74
CA HIS A 12 11.29 12.28 -2.13
C HIS A 12 10.08 13.22 -2.04
N LEU A 13 8.90 12.75 -2.43
CA LEU A 13 7.66 13.53 -2.29
C LEU A 13 7.27 13.72 -0.82
N ALA A 14 7.46 12.70 0.03
CA ALA A 14 7.11 12.74 1.45
C ALA A 14 8.04 13.66 2.26
N GLU A 15 9.28 13.86 1.82
CA GLU A 15 10.21 14.84 2.39
C GLU A 15 9.73 16.29 2.16
N ILE A 16 9.04 16.55 1.05
CA ILE A 16 8.49 17.87 0.73
C ILE A 16 7.21 18.13 1.54
N LYS A 17 6.31 17.15 1.59
CA LYS A 17 5.03 17.23 2.31
C LYS A 17 4.48 15.83 2.60
N ALA A 18 3.79 15.69 3.73
CA ALA A 18 3.03 14.47 4.03
C ALA A 18 2.10 14.07 2.88
N LEU A 19 2.09 12.78 2.55
CA LEU A 19 1.36 12.21 1.41
C LEU A 19 0.18 11.35 1.85
N VAL A 20 -0.87 11.38 1.05
CA VAL A 20 -1.96 10.40 1.12
C VAL A 20 -2.05 9.71 -0.24
N ILE A 21 -1.91 8.40 -0.26
CA ILE A 21 -1.99 7.58 -1.47
C ILE A 21 -3.29 6.79 -1.41
N LEU A 22 -4.22 7.16 -2.29
CA LEU A 22 -5.50 6.49 -2.43
C LEU A 22 -5.41 5.42 -3.53
N ILE A 23 -5.71 4.18 -3.18
CA ILE A 23 -5.82 3.06 -4.12
C ILE A 23 -7.26 2.56 -4.08
N GLU A 24 -8.01 2.89 -5.12
CA GLU A 24 -9.40 2.47 -5.28
C GLU A 24 -9.50 1.04 -5.80
N ASP A 25 -10.59 0.36 -5.45
CA ASP A 25 -10.97 -0.95 -6.00
C ASP A 25 -9.86 -2.02 -5.90
N CYS A 26 -9.16 -2.09 -4.75
CA CYS A 26 -8.04 -3.02 -4.55
C CYS A 26 -8.40 -4.52 -4.68
N HIS A 27 -9.69 -4.84 -4.75
CA HIS A 27 -10.17 -6.18 -5.07
C HIS A 27 -9.84 -6.68 -6.48
N TRP A 28 -9.36 -5.79 -7.37
CA TRP A 28 -8.89 -6.15 -8.69
C TRP A 28 -7.39 -6.49 -8.71
N MET A 29 -6.68 -6.28 -7.60
CA MET A 29 -5.25 -6.58 -7.53
C MET A 29 -5.03 -8.08 -7.54
N ASP A 30 -4.09 -8.51 -8.39
CA ASP A 30 -3.55 -9.87 -8.33
C ASP A 30 -2.52 -10.00 -7.19
N GLU A 31 -2.07 -11.23 -6.96
CA GLU A 31 -1.12 -11.55 -5.89
C GLU A 31 0.22 -10.82 -6.04
N ASP A 32 0.70 -10.66 -7.28
CA ASP A 32 1.93 -9.93 -7.57
C ASP A 32 1.80 -8.43 -7.24
N SER A 33 0.66 -7.83 -7.57
CA SER A 33 0.34 -6.43 -7.25
C SER A 33 0.21 -6.21 -5.74
N LEU A 34 -0.43 -7.13 -5.02
CA LEU A 34 -0.52 -7.08 -3.56
C LEU A 34 0.87 -7.22 -2.91
N THR A 35 1.68 -8.14 -3.41
CA THR A 35 3.07 -8.35 -2.94
C THR A 35 3.94 -7.12 -3.19
N LEU A 36 3.79 -6.48 -4.36
CA LEU A 36 4.46 -5.23 -4.69
C LEU A 36 4.06 -4.12 -3.72
N LEU A 37 2.76 -3.91 -3.52
CA LEU A 37 2.21 -2.91 -2.61
C LEU A 37 2.72 -3.12 -1.19
N GLN A 38 2.70 -4.35 -0.70
CA GLN A 38 3.24 -4.69 0.63
C GLN A 38 4.70 -4.29 0.78
N ARG A 39 5.55 -4.65 -0.20
CA ARG A 39 6.98 -4.33 -0.17
C ARG A 39 7.22 -2.83 -0.17
N VAL A 40 6.45 -2.07 -0.95
CA VAL A 40 6.51 -0.60 -0.97
C VAL A 40 6.10 -0.02 0.38
N MET A 41 4.94 -0.42 0.92
CA MET A 41 4.44 0.07 2.21
C MET A 41 5.43 -0.20 3.35
N ASN A 42 6.00 -1.41 3.41
CA ASN A 42 6.96 -1.77 4.45
C ASN A 42 8.25 -0.92 4.42
N GLN A 43 8.73 -0.52 3.24
CA GLN A 43 9.91 0.34 3.10
C GLN A 43 9.62 1.81 3.41
N LEU A 44 8.35 2.19 3.52
CA LEU A 44 7.90 3.57 3.73
C LEU A 44 7.38 3.82 5.15
N VAL A 45 7.49 2.84 6.07
CA VAL A 45 6.92 2.89 7.42
C VAL A 45 7.36 4.10 8.27
N HIS A 46 8.55 4.66 7.98
CA HIS A 46 9.10 5.82 8.69
C HIS A 46 8.86 7.16 7.98
N TYR A 47 8.15 7.16 6.85
CA TYR A 47 7.84 8.37 6.09
C TYR A 47 6.42 8.84 6.38
N PRO A 48 6.14 10.15 6.27
CA PRO A 48 4.80 10.69 6.53
C PRO A 48 3.84 10.41 5.36
N ILE A 49 3.56 9.13 5.11
CA ILE A 49 2.74 8.64 4.02
C ILE A 49 1.61 7.79 4.60
N ALA A 50 0.37 8.17 4.30
CA ALA A 50 -0.80 7.36 4.60
C ALA A 50 -1.30 6.65 3.34
N PHE A 51 -1.49 5.33 3.42
CA PHE A 51 -2.15 4.55 2.37
C PHE A 51 -3.62 4.38 2.72
N VAL A 52 -4.50 4.72 1.78
CA VAL A 52 -5.95 4.52 1.88
C VAL A 52 -6.36 3.54 0.81
N LEU A 53 -6.85 2.37 1.22
CA LEU A 53 -7.28 1.31 0.33
C LEU A 53 -8.80 1.21 0.37
N THR A 54 -9.46 1.21 -0.78
CA THR A 54 -10.90 0.96 -0.86
C THR A 54 -11.17 -0.37 -1.55
N LYS A 55 -12.26 -1.02 -1.16
CA LYS A 55 -12.76 -2.22 -1.84
C LYS A 55 -14.27 -2.13 -1.99
N HIS A 56 -14.81 -2.84 -2.96
CA HIS A 56 -16.24 -3.00 -3.09
C HIS A 56 -16.83 -3.73 -1.87
N LEU A 57 -18.02 -3.31 -1.43
CA LEU A 57 -18.64 -3.87 -0.22
C LEU A 57 -18.94 -5.38 -0.37
N GLY A 58 -19.31 -5.79 -1.58
CA GLY A 58 -19.62 -7.17 -1.93
C GLY A 58 -18.40 -8.08 -2.11
N THR A 59 -17.16 -7.56 -2.02
CA THR A 59 -15.96 -8.40 -2.11
C THR A 59 -15.85 -9.29 -0.87
N THR A 60 -15.45 -10.53 -1.09
CA THR A 60 -15.41 -11.57 -0.05
C THR A 60 -14.56 -11.15 1.16
N PRO A 61 -14.89 -11.64 2.38
CA PRO A 61 -14.20 -11.24 3.61
C PRO A 61 -12.69 -11.52 3.60
N GLU A 62 -12.23 -12.50 2.83
CA GLU A 62 -10.84 -12.94 2.74
C GLU A 62 -9.92 -11.83 2.21
N LEU A 63 -10.40 -10.99 1.28
CA LEU A 63 -9.62 -9.82 0.86
C LEU A 63 -9.47 -8.82 2.00
N GLY A 64 -10.53 -8.60 2.79
CA GLY A 64 -10.46 -7.74 3.97
C GLY A 64 -9.42 -8.25 4.97
N LEU A 65 -9.37 -9.58 5.19
CA LEU A 65 -8.37 -10.21 6.04
C LEU A 65 -6.95 -10.09 5.47
N CYS A 66 -6.79 -10.27 4.16
CA CYS A 66 -5.51 -10.10 3.47
C CYS A 66 -4.99 -8.67 3.61
N LEU A 67 -5.81 -7.66 3.28
CA LEU A 67 -5.44 -6.25 3.40
C LEU A 67 -5.12 -5.87 4.85
N ASN A 68 -5.89 -6.36 5.83
CA ASN A 68 -5.60 -6.14 7.23
C ASN A 68 -4.27 -6.79 7.66
N ALA A 69 -3.98 -7.99 7.16
CA ALA A 69 -2.70 -8.65 7.39
C ALA A 69 -1.52 -7.88 6.77
N LEU A 70 -1.71 -7.25 5.61
CA LEU A 70 -0.73 -6.35 4.99
C LEU A 70 -0.41 -5.16 5.90
N MET A 71 -1.42 -4.62 6.60
CA MET A 71 -1.22 -3.50 7.53
C MET A 71 -0.64 -3.92 8.88
N SER A 72 -0.89 -5.14 9.36
CA SER A 72 -0.45 -5.58 10.69
C SER A 72 1.01 -6.01 10.78
N GLN A 73 1.70 -6.22 9.65
CA GLN A 73 3.12 -6.63 9.64
C GLN A 73 4.11 -5.45 9.66
N GLY A 74 3.63 -4.22 9.81
CA GLY A 74 4.45 -3.00 9.89
C GLY A 74 4.85 -2.58 11.30
N VAL A 75 4.83 -3.48 12.30
CA VAL A 75 5.27 -3.23 13.70
C VAL A 75 6.47 -4.09 14.05
#